data_AF-M9YDL3-F1
#
_entry.id   AF-M9YDL3-F1
#
_cell.length_a   1.000
_cell.length_b   1.000
_cell.length_c   1.000
_cell.angle_alpha   90.00
_cell.angle_beta   90.00
_cell.angle_gamma   90.00
#
_symmetry.space_group_name_H-M   'P 1'
#
loop_
_entity.id
_entity.type
_entity.pdbx_description
1 polymer ?
#
loop_
_entity_poly.entity_id
_entity_poly.type
_entity_poly.pdbx_seq_one_letter_code
_entity_poly.pdbx_strand_id
1 'polypeptide(L)'
;MRKTLSMLLLAAALPAAALAAEPGHPPCAMEPGHHQHKGREGMHGMMGPEHGLKLTDEQRKAVFEARKEATKEKREITQRYLDKLSEADKEAMKKELQASREKADKAFRDQLTPEQQKAFDERKAEQEKRRAEWEEFRKWKAEKEGKPQ
;
A
#
# COMPACT_ATOMS: atom_id res chain seq x y z
N MET A 1 -21.40 -27.71 47.08
CA MET A 1 -21.88 -26.79 48.14
C MET A 1 -20.82 -25.72 48.39
N ARG A 2 -21.26 -24.44 48.46
CA ARG A 2 -20.63 -23.27 49.11
C ARG A 2 -19.21 -22.88 48.60
N LYS A 3 -19.09 -21.96 47.63
CA LYS A 3 -19.08 -20.47 47.75
C LYS A 3 -17.99 -19.93 48.68
N THR A 4 -17.04 -19.17 48.12
CA THR A 4 -16.68 -17.81 48.58
C THR A 4 -15.78 -17.12 47.55
N LEU A 5 -16.36 -16.09 46.92
CA LEU A 5 -15.66 -15.06 46.15
C LEU A 5 -15.16 -14.01 47.15
N SER A 6 -13.87 -13.70 47.12
CA SER A 6 -13.32 -12.51 47.79
C SER A 6 -12.76 -11.57 46.74
N MET A 7 -13.61 -10.63 46.31
CA MET A 7 -13.17 -9.43 45.60
C MET A 7 -12.42 -8.53 46.57
N LEU A 8 -11.20 -8.12 46.21
CA LEU A 8 -10.49 -7.00 46.81
C LEU A 8 -10.31 -5.92 45.74
N LEU A 9 -11.27 -4.99 45.71
CA LEU A 9 -11.17 -3.72 45.01
C LEU A 9 -10.34 -2.78 45.89
N LEU A 10 -9.08 -2.57 45.52
CA LEU A 10 -8.25 -1.52 46.11
C LEU A 10 -8.14 -0.37 45.10
N ALA A 11 -9.08 0.57 45.19
CA ALA A 11 -8.96 1.88 44.56
C ALA A 11 -8.05 2.75 45.44
N ALA A 12 -6.86 3.08 44.95
CA ALA A 12 -6.00 4.10 45.54
C ALA A 12 -5.25 4.87 44.43
N ALA A 13 -5.63 6.15 44.34
CA ALA A 13 -5.03 7.33 43.73
C ALA A 13 -3.65 7.23 43.02
N LEU A 14 -3.63 7.84 41.82
CA LEU A 14 -2.46 8.18 40.99
C LEU A 14 -1.43 9.08 41.70
N PRO A 15 -0.15 8.91 41.38
CA PRO A 15 0.76 10.01 41.12
C PRO A 15 1.14 10.04 39.64
N ALA A 16 0.79 11.13 38.96
CA ALA A 16 1.31 11.49 37.65
C ALA A 16 2.82 11.73 37.75
N ALA A 17 3.62 10.72 37.42
CA ALA A 17 5.03 10.88 37.11
C ALA A 17 5.17 11.02 35.60
N ALA A 18 5.36 12.26 35.16
CA ALA A 18 5.82 12.61 33.84
C ALA A 18 7.23 12.01 33.64
N LEU A 19 7.29 10.83 33.02
CA LEU A 19 8.54 10.33 32.44
C LEU A 19 8.66 10.91 31.04
N ALA A 20 9.51 11.93 30.98
CA ALA A 20 10.37 12.30 29.88
C ALA A 20 9.92 11.79 28.50
N ALA A 21 9.32 12.70 27.73
CA ALA A 21 9.38 12.64 26.29
C ALA A 21 10.85 12.56 25.88
N GLU A 22 11.31 11.38 25.47
CA GLU A 22 12.50 11.28 24.64
C GLU A 22 12.29 12.17 23.41
N PRO A 23 13.31 12.92 22.96
CA PRO A 23 13.26 13.63 21.71
C PRO A 23 13.11 12.60 20.58
N GLY A 24 11.84 12.37 20.22
CA GLY A 24 11.46 11.65 19.03
C GLY A 24 12.21 12.22 17.85
N HIS A 25 12.84 11.29 17.11
CA HIS A 25 12.99 11.25 15.66
C HIS A 25 12.65 12.58 14.96
N PRO A 26 13.59 13.18 14.21
CA PRO A 26 13.30 14.41 13.48
C PRO A 26 12.05 14.17 12.63
N PRO A 27 11.04 15.05 12.73
CA PRO A 27 9.83 14.92 11.94
C PRO A 27 10.27 14.88 10.47
N CYS A 28 9.74 13.92 9.72
CA CYS A 28 9.84 13.87 8.28
C CYS A 28 9.36 15.21 7.72
N ALA A 29 10.27 16.15 7.57
CA ALA A 29 10.05 17.41 6.90
C ALA A 29 9.91 17.07 5.42
N MET A 30 8.68 16.80 4.99
CA MET A 30 8.35 16.95 3.58
C MET A 30 8.45 18.43 3.26
N GLU A 31 9.58 18.82 2.68
CA GLU A 31 9.74 20.12 2.06
C GLU A 31 8.74 20.24 0.88
N PRO A 32 8.10 21.41 0.69
CA PRO A 32 7.12 21.59 -0.36
C PRO A 32 7.80 21.90 -1.70
N GLY A 33 7.82 20.90 -2.57
CA GLY A 33 7.68 21.12 -4.01
C GLY A 33 8.96 21.21 -4.83
N HIS A 34 9.26 20.14 -5.57
CA HIS A 34 9.83 20.23 -6.92
C HIS A 34 9.28 19.10 -7.80
N HIS A 35 8.03 19.23 -8.26
CA HIS A 35 7.60 18.54 -9.48
C HIS A 35 8.18 19.30 -10.68
N GLN A 36 9.47 19.07 -10.95
CA GLN A 36 10.10 19.52 -12.18
C GLN A 36 10.17 18.36 -13.17
N HIS A 37 9.08 18.21 -13.93
CA HIS A 37 9.09 17.52 -15.21
C HIS A 37 9.99 18.29 -16.19
N LYS A 38 11.30 18.05 -16.16
CA LYS A 38 12.20 18.34 -17.30
C LYS A 38 13.37 17.37 -17.29
N GLY A 39 13.38 16.44 -18.25
CA GLY A 39 14.56 15.66 -18.59
C GLY A 39 14.27 14.19 -18.75
N ARG A 40 14.31 13.72 -20.00
CA ARG A 40 14.50 12.33 -20.38
C ARG A 40 15.85 11.86 -19.81
N GLU A 41 15.88 11.39 -18.56
CA GLU A 41 17.03 10.66 -17.98
C GLU A 41 16.64 10.03 -16.63
N GLY A 42 16.61 8.69 -16.60
CA GLY A 42 16.76 7.88 -15.40
C GLY A 42 15.70 7.99 -14.29
N MET A 43 14.88 6.93 -14.16
CA MET A 43 14.65 6.35 -12.84
C MET A 43 14.05 7.28 -11.75
N HIS A 44 12.96 7.98 -12.06
CA HIS A 44 12.19 8.82 -11.13
C HIS A 44 11.51 8.07 -9.94
N GLY A 45 11.93 6.84 -9.65
CA GLY A 45 11.41 6.01 -8.54
C GLY A 45 12.49 5.26 -7.77
N MET A 46 13.79 5.55 -8.00
CA MET A 46 14.86 4.90 -7.25
C MET A 46 15.01 5.53 -5.87
N MET A 47 14.09 5.20 -4.96
CA MET A 47 14.29 5.41 -3.52
C MET A 47 15.17 4.28 -3.00
N GLY A 48 16.48 4.37 -3.20
CA GLY A 48 17.43 3.38 -2.73
C GLY A 48 18.87 3.88 -2.71
N PRO A 49 19.84 3.09 -2.25
CA PRO A 49 21.25 3.48 -2.12
C PRO A 49 21.89 3.99 -3.42
N GLU A 50 21.31 3.64 -4.58
CA GLU A 50 21.76 4.12 -5.89
C GLU A 50 21.22 5.51 -6.27
N HIS A 51 20.31 6.08 -5.47
CA HIS A 51 19.76 7.40 -5.70
C HIS A 51 20.87 8.45 -5.67
N GLY A 52 20.94 9.30 -6.71
CA GLY A 52 21.97 10.32 -6.83
C GLY A 52 23.32 9.83 -7.37
N LEU A 53 23.48 8.52 -7.64
CA LEU A 53 24.65 8.03 -8.36
C LEU A 53 24.55 8.37 -9.85
N LYS A 54 25.66 8.86 -10.43
CA LYS A 54 25.77 9.05 -11.88
C LYS A 54 26.03 7.71 -12.54
N LEU A 55 24.96 6.99 -12.85
CA LEU A 55 25.02 5.70 -13.55
C LEU A 55 25.08 5.89 -15.07
N THR A 56 25.92 5.09 -15.73
CA THR A 56 25.88 4.92 -17.20
C THR A 56 24.58 4.22 -17.63
N ASP A 57 24.23 4.28 -18.93
CA ASP A 57 23.02 3.63 -19.45
C ASP A 57 22.99 2.12 -19.22
N GLU A 58 24.13 1.44 -19.39
CA GLU A 58 24.26 0.01 -19.15
C GLU A 58 24.04 -0.34 -17.68
N GLN A 59 24.63 0.45 -16.76
CA GLN A 59 24.43 0.28 -15.33
C GLN A 59 22.96 0.54 -14.94
N ARG A 60 22.32 1.58 -15.50
CA ARG A 60 20.90 1.85 -15.25
C ARG A 60 20.01 0.66 -15.65
N LYS A 61 20.30 0.06 -16.82
CA LYS A 61 19.58 -1.12 -17.29
C LYS A 61 19.80 -2.32 -16.38
N ALA A 62 21.05 -2.57 -15.97
CA ALA A 62 21.38 -3.67 -15.06
C ALA A 62 20.66 -3.53 -13.71
N VAL A 63 20.65 -2.32 -13.13
CA VAL A 63 19.95 -2.06 -11.86
C VAL A 63 18.43 -2.20 -12.04
N PHE A 64 17.86 -1.75 -13.16
CA PHE A 64 16.43 -1.95 -13.44
C PHE A 64 16.05 -3.43 -13.49
N GLU A 65 16.80 -4.25 -14.23
CA GLU A 65 16.52 -5.69 -14.32
C GLU A 65 16.69 -6.37 -12.96
N ALA A 66 17.75 -6.06 -12.20
CA ALA A 66 17.94 -6.59 -10.86
C ALA A 66 16.77 -6.25 -9.92
N ARG A 67 16.26 -5.01 -9.97
CA ARG A 67 15.10 -4.60 -9.16
C ARG A 67 13.81 -5.26 -9.61
N LYS A 68 13.61 -5.44 -10.91
CA LYS A 68 12.45 -6.12 -11.48
C LYS A 68 12.43 -7.59 -11.03
N GLU A 69 13.58 -8.26 -11.07
CA GLU A 69 13.74 -9.62 -10.57
C GLU A 69 13.49 -9.71 -9.06
N ALA A 70 14.12 -8.83 -8.27
CA ALA A 70 13.87 -8.78 -6.82
C ALA A 70 12.38 -8.52 -6.47
N THR A 71 11.70 -7.68 -7.25
CA THR A 71 10.26 -7.43 -7.09
C THR A 71 9.43 -8.68 -7.41
N LYS A 72 9.81 -9.41 -8.46
CA LYS A 72 9.17 -10.68 -8.83
C LYS A 72 9.37 -11.73 -7.72
N GLU A 73 10.60 -11.91 -7.26
CA GLU A 73 10.93 -12.85 -6.19
C GLU A 73 10.18 -12.51 -4.89
N LYS A 74 10.17 -11.23 -4.49
CA LYS A 74 9.38 -10.77 -3.34
C LYS A 74 7.90 -11.16 -3.49
N ARG A 75 7.31 -10.95 -4.67
CA ARG A 75 5.91 -11.32 -4.94
C ARG A 75 5.70 -12.82 -4.83
N GLU A 76 6.60 -13.63 -5.36
CA GLU A 76 6.52 -15.10 -5.28
C GLU A 76 6.65 -15.60 -3.83
N ILE A 77 7.60 -15.06 -3.06
CA ILE A 77 7.75 -15.36 -1.64
C ILE A 77 6.43 -15.06 -0.92
N THR A 78 5.89 -13.85 -1.06
CA THR A 78 4.64 -13.48 -0.41
C THR A 78 3.49 -14.39 -0.83
N GLN A 79 3.35 -14.67 -2.13
CA GLN A 79 2.28 -15.53 -2.63
C GLN A 79 2.34 -16.93 -2.02
N ARG A 80 3.53 -17.54 -1.91
CA ARG A 80 3.71 -18.85 -1.27
C ARG A 80 3.19 -18.92 0.18
N TYR A 81 3.21 -17.80 0.90
CA TYR A 81 2.65 -17.74 2.25
C TYR A 81 1.15 -17.42 2.24
N LEU A 82 0.70 -16.54 1.34
CA LEU A 82 -0.73 -16.26 1.18
C LEU A 82 -1.52 -17.47 0.71
N ASP A 83 -0.92 -18.37 -0.08
CA ASP A 83 -1.57 -19.59 -0.57
C ASP A 83 -1.87 -20.58 0.57
N LYS A 84 -1.15 -20.48 1.69
CA LYS A 84 -1.37 -21.30 2.89
C LYS A 84 -2.58 -20.83 3.72
N LEU A 85 -3.08 -19.62 3.48
CA LEU A 85 -4.28 -19.12 4.15
C LEU A 85 -5.51 -19.89 3.67
N SER A 86 -6.47 -20.07 4.59
CA SER A 86 -7.78 -20.62 4.23
C SER A 86 -8.50 -19.66 3.27
N GLU A 87 -9.47 -20.16 2.51
CA GLU A 87 -10.27 -19.30 1.62
C GLU A 87 -11.06 -18.24 2.40
N ALA A 88 -11.52 -18.56 3.62
CA ALA A 88 -12.17 -17.61 4.51
C ALA A 88 -11.21 -16.48 4.92
N ASP A 89 -9.98 -16.80 5.29
CA ASP A 89 -8.97 -15.79 5.68
C ASP A 89 -8.54 -14.93 4.49
N LYS A 90 -8.42 -15.53 3.30
CA LYS A 90 -8.15 -14.79 2.06
C LYS A 90 -9.27 -13.81 1.74
N GLU A 91 -10.52 -14.19 1.94
CA GLU A 91 -11.68 -13.32 1.74
C GLU A 91 -11.73 -12.20 2.80
N ALA A 92 -11.50 -12.53 4.07
CA ALA A 92 -11.41 -11.55 5.14
C ALA A 92 -10.33 -10.50 4.86
N MET A 93 -9.12 -10.94 4.50
CA MET A 93 -8.02 -10.05 4.12
C MET A 93 -8.40 -9.14 2.95
N LYS A 94 -9.05 -9.66 1.90
CA LYS A 94 -9.51 -8.84 0.77
C LYS A 94 -10.51 -7.78 1.20
N LYS A 95 -11.47 -8.13 2.06
CA LYS A 95 -12.47 -7.19 2.60
C LYS A 95 -11.81 -6.11 3.46
N GLU A 96 -10.87 -6.47 4.32
CA GLU A 96 -10.13 -5.52 5.16
C GLU A 96 -9.29 -4.54 4.32
N LEU A 97 -8.58 -5.03 3.30
CA LEU A 97 -7.83 -4.19 2.37
C LEU A 97 -8.75 -3.23 1.59
N GLN A 98 -9.91 -3.72 1.14
CA GLN A 98 -10.91 -2.89 0.48
C GLN A 98 -11.44 -1.80 1.41
N ALA A 99 -11.85 -2.15 2.63
CA ALA A 99 -12.33 -1.19 3.62
C ALA A 99 -11.26 -0.14 3.97
N SER A 100 -10.00 -0.56 4.12
CA SER A 100 -8.88 0.38 4.34
C SER A 100 -8.70 1.35 3.18
N ARG A 101 -8.85 0.87 1.94
CA ARG A 101 -8.75 1.70 0.73
C ARG A 101 -9.91 2.69 0.64
N GLU A 102 -11.13 2.24 0.86
CA GLU A 102 -12.32 3.11 0.85
C GLU A 102 -12.22 4.21 1.92
N LYS A 103 -11.72 3.86 3.12
CA LYS A 103 -11.44 4.83 4.18
C LYS A 103 -10.43 5.88 3.75
N ALA A 104 -9.33 5.47 3.13
CA ALA A 104 -8.30 6.39 2.64
C ALA A 104 -8.84 7.29 1.50
N ASP A 105 -9.56 6.70 0.54
CA ASP A 105 -10.17 7.42 -0.57
C ASP A 105 -11.17 8.47 -0.07
N LYS A 106 -11.99 8.14 0.94
CA LYS A 106 -12.90 9.10 1.58
C LYS A 106 -12.14 10.24 2.26
N ALA A 107 -11.15 9.90 3.09
CA ALA A 107 -10.35 10.92 3.78
C ALA A 107 -9.65 11.87 2.82
N PHE A 108 -9.17 11.34 1.68
CA PHE A 108 -8.58 12.15 0.62
C PHE A 108 -9.64 13.06 -0.05
N ARG A 109 -10.79 12.50 -0.42
CA ARG A 109 -11.89 13.25 -1.06
C ARG A 109 -12.41 14.39 -0.19
N ASP A 110 -12.49 14.19 1.12
CA ASP A 110 -12.94 15.19 2.09
C ASP A 110 -12.02 16.42 2.17
N GLN A 111 -10.77 16.32 1.70
CA GLN A 111 -9.81 17.44 1.63
C GLN A 111 -9.87 18.23 0.31
N LEU A 112 -10.63 17.77 -0.67
CA LEU A 112 -10.70 18.36 -2.00
C LEU A 112 -11.76 19.46 -2.09
N THR A 113 -11.58 20.41 -3.00
CA THR A 113 -12.64 21.38 -3.36
C THR A 113 -13.77 20.68 -4.12
N PRO A 114 -14.99 21.25 -4.19
CA PRO A 114 -16.10 20.64 -4.92
C PRO A 114 -15.79 20.29 -6.38
N GLU A 115 -15.06 21.16 -7.10
CA GLU A 115 -14.64 20.91 -8.47
C GLU A 115 -13.64 19.75 -8.57
N GLN A 116 -12.71 19.66 -7.60
CA GLN A 116 -11.74 18.56 -7.53
C GLN A 116 -12.40 17.24 -7.14
N GLN A 117 -13.40 17.25 -6.26
CA GLN A 117 -14.20 16.08 -5.90
C GLN A 117 -14.91 15.52 -7.13
N LYS A 118 -15.53 16.37 -7.94
CA LYS A 118 -16.17 15.95 -9.20
C LYS A 118 -15.17 15.24 -10.13
N ALA A 119 -14.00 15.84 -10.33
CA ALA A 119 -12.95 15.24 -11.17
C ALA A 119 -12.40 13.93 -10.58
N PHE A 120 -12.30 13.83 -9.24
CA PHE A 120 -11.88 12.62 -8.54
C PHE A 120 -12.89 11.48 -8.75
N ASP A 121 -14.18 11.77 -8.58
CA ASP A 121 -15.26 10.80 -8.72
C ASP A 121 -15.38 10.29 -10.17
N GLU A 122 -15.25 11.19 -11.15
CA GLU A 122 -15.22 10.83 -12.58
C GLU A 122 -14.05 9.88 -12.89
N ARG A 123 -12.84 10.19 -12.41
CA ARG A 123 -11.65 9.33 -12.59
C ARG A 123 -11.80 7.99 -11.85
N LYS A 124 -12.46 7.97 -10.70
CA LYS A 124 -12.75 6.73 -9.95
C LYS A 124 -13.69 5.83 -10.73
N ALA A 125 -14.78 6.39 -11.27
CA ALA A 125 -15.72 5.66 -12.11
C ALA A 125 -15.05 5.13 -13.39
N GLU A 126 -14.19 5.93 -14.04
CA GLU A 126 -13.44 5.47 -15.21
C GLU A 126 -12.49 4.31 -14.88
N GLN A 127 -11.79 4.39 -13.74
CA GLN A 127 -10.92 3.29 -13.28
C GLN A 127 -11.70 2.01 -13.03
N GLU A 128 -12.91 2.09 -12.49
CA GLU A 128 -13.77 0.93 -12.25
C GLU A 128 -14.22 0.29 -13.56
N LYS A 129 -14.62 1.09 -14.56
CA LYS A 129 -14.94 0.59 -15.90
C LYS A 129 -13.74 -0.12 -16.53
N ARG A 130 -12.56 0.52 -16.52
CA ARG A 130 -11.34 -0.11 -17.03
C ARG A 130 -11.02 -1.41 -16.32
N ARG A 131 -11.18 -1.49 -14.99
CA ARG A 131 -10.97 -2.75 -14.26
C ARG A 131 -11.93 -3.84 -14.72
N ALA A 132 -13.22 -3.52 -14.88
CA ALA A 132 -14.20 -4.47 -15.39
C ALA A 132 -13.84 -4.97 -16.79
N GLU A 133 -13.50 -4.06 -17.72
CA GLU A 133 -13.04 -4.41 -19.07
C GLU A 133 -11.78 -5.29 -19.05
N TRP A 134 -10.81 -4.96 -18.19
CA TRP A 134 -9.60 -5.77 -18.02
C TRP A 134 -9.90 -7.16 -17.44
N GLU A 135 -10.89 -7.29 -16.55
CA GLU A 135 -11.33 -8.59 -16.03
C GLU A 135 -12.00 -9.44 -17.12
N GLU A 136 -12.86 -8.84 -17.94
CA GLU A 136 -13.44 -9.50 -19.11
C GLU A 136 -12.36 -9.93 -20.11
N PHE A 137 -11.39 -9.06 -20.40
CA PHE A 137 -10.27 -9.39 -21.27
C PHE A 137 -9.40 -10.52 -20.71
N ARG A 138 -9.16 -10.55 -19.40
CA ARG A 138 -8.43 -11.65 -18.74
C ARG A 138 -9.16 -12.99 -18.85
N LYS A 139 -10.49 -12.98 -18.69
CA LYS A 139 -11.32 -14.19 -18.89
C LYS A 139 -11.25 -14.65 -20.35
N TRP A 140 -11.44 -13.74 -21.31
CA TRP A 140 -11.30 -14.03 -22.74
C TRP A 140 -9.93 -14.62 -23.09
N LYS A 141 -8.84 -14.05 -22.55
CA LYS A 141 -7.49 -14.56 -22.78
C LYS A 141 -7.33 -15.98 -22.24
N ALA A 142 -7.81 -16.26 -21.02
CA ALA A 142 -7.75 -17.60 -20.43
C ALA A 142 -8.53 -18.64 -21.25
N GLU A 143 -9.69 -18.27 -21.81
CA GLU A 143 -10.47 -19.13 -22.71
C GLU A 143 -9.77 -19.38 -24.05
N LYS A 144 -8.97 -18.43 -24.54
CA LYS A 144 -8.21 -18.56 -25.79
C LYS A 144 -6.91 -19.35 -25.62
N GLU A 145 -6.17 -19.12 -24.54
CA GLU A 145 -4.95 -19.87 -24.21
C GLU A 145 -5.23 -21.30 -23.75
N GLY A 146 -6.45 -21.56 -23.24
CA GLY A 146 -6.91 -22.91 -22.86
C GLY A 146 -7.47 -23.76 -24.01
N LYS A 147 -7.55 -23.24 -25.24
CA LYS A 147 -7.92 -24.04 -26.43
C LYS A 147 -6.65 -24.47 -27.16
N PRO A 148 -6.24 -25.75 -27.11
CA PRO A 148 -5.22 -26.25 -28.02
C PRO A 148 -5.75 -26.12 -29.46
N GLN A 149 -4.88 -25.66 -30.37
CA GLN A 149 -5.11 -25.78 -31.81
C GLN A 149 -5.10 -27.25 -32.24
#